data_AF-A0A2D9BFH5-F1
#
_entry.id   AF-A0A2D9BFH5-F1
#
_cell.length_a   1.000
_cell.length_b   1.000
_cell.length_c   1.000
_cell.angle_alpha   90.00
_cell.angle_beta   90.00
_cell.angle_gamma   90.00
#
_symmetry.space_group_name_H-M   'P 1'
#
loop_
_entity.id
_entity.type
_entity.pdbx_description
1 polymer ?
#
loop_
_entity_poly.entity_id
_entity_poly.type
_entity_poly.pdbx_seq_one_letter_code
_entity_poly.pdbx_strand_id
1 'polypeptide(L)' 'MFKDNILTFNPGWDEDGNNIDDFTDIRKIQSELKSKGIAIQNEIDETTSGPASITVTDPDGNVILLDQHR' A
#
# COMPACT_ATOMS: atom_id res chain seq x y z
N MET A 1 1.40 -16.66 0.39
CA MET A 1 2.46 -16.78 -0.64
C MET A 1 1.83 -16.41 -1.97
N PHE A 2 2.29 -15.35 -2.63
CA PHE A 2 1.74 -14.91 -3.92
C PHE A 2 2.15 -15.88 -5.02
N LYS A 3 1.27 -16.05 -6.00
CA LYS A 3 1.47 -17.01 -7.10
C LYS A 3 2.56 -16.53 -8.07
N ASP A 4 2.60 -15.24 -8.32
CA ASP A 4 3.53 -14.57 -9.23
C ASP A 4 4.35 -13.52 -8.46
N ASN A 5 5.40 -13.01 -9.11
CA ASN A 5 6.19 -11.91 -8.54
C ASN A 5 5.31 -10.67 -8.35
N ILE A 6 5.50 -9.99 -7.24
CA ILE A 6 4.83 -8.73 -6.94
C ILE A 6 5.83 -7.67 -6.52
N LEU A 7 5.51 -6.41 -6.78
CA LEU A 7 6.20 -5.29 -6.17
C LEU A 7 5.53 -4.98 -4.84
N THR A 8 6.33 -4.80 -3.80
CA THR A 8 5.83 -4.47 -2.46
C THR A 8 6.47 -3.17 -1.99
N PHE A 9 5.63 -2.23 -1.59
CA PHE A 9 6.02 -1.01 -0.89
C PHE A 9 5.55 -1.12 0.56
N ASN A 10 6.45 -0.86 1.51
CA ASN A 10 6.15 -0.95 2.93
C ASN A 10 6.24 0.45 3.56
N PRO A 11 5.17 1.26 3.52
CA PRO A 11 5.18 2.56 4.19
C PRO A 11 5.58 2.43 5.66
N GLY A 12 6.54 3.25 6.06
CA GLY A 12 7.08 3.24 7.42
C GLY A 12 8.27 2.31 7.61
N TRP A 13 8.77 1.63 6.57
CA TRP A 13 10.05 0.94 6.56
C TRP A 13 11.07 1.57 5.61
N ASP A 14 12.36 1.53 5.98
CA ASP A 14 13.48 1.82 5.07
C ASP A 14 13.88 0.60 4.22
N GLU A 15 14.96 0.75 3.44
CA GLU A 15 15.48 -0.30 2.56
C GLU A 15 15.99 -1.55 3.28
N ASP A 16 16.30 -1.43 4.58
CA ASP A 16 16.75 -2.53 5.44
C ASP A 16 15.58 -3.13 6.27
N GLY A 17 14.35 -2.61 6.11
CA GLY A 17 13.17 -3.07 6.84
C GLY A 17 13.03 -2.52 8.26
N ASN A 18 13.76 -1.45 8.61
CA ASN A 18 13.64 -0.79 9.90
C ASN A 18 12.53 0.26 9.88
N ASN A 19 11.90 0.49 11.03
CA ASN A 19 10.86 1.50 11.15
C ASN A 19 11.41 2.93 10.96
N ILE A 20 10.73 3.73 10.13
CA ILE A 20 10.98 5.16 9.92
C ILE A 20 9.73 5.98 10.25
N ASP A 21 9.86 7.00 11.09
CA ASP A 21 8.71 7.78 11.61
C ASP A 21 8.12 8.75 10.59
N ASP A 22 8.90 9.19 9.62
CA ASP A 22 8.42 10.03 8.54
C ASP A 22 7.98 9.16 7.36
N PHE A 23 6.68 8.88 7.29
CA PHE A 23 6.07 8.17 6.17
C PHE A 23 4.61 8.60 5.98
N THR A 24 4.08 8.32 4.79
CA THR A 24 2.66 8.57 4.49
C THR A 24 1.84 7.36 4.90
N ASP A 25 0.83 7.55 5.76
CA ASP A 25 -0.10 6.49 6.13
C ASP A 25 -0.83 5.95 4.89
N ILE A 26 -0.98 4.63 4.84
CA ILE A 26 -1.60 3.91 3.72
C ILE A 26 -3.03 4.35 3.42
N ARG A 27 -3.77 4.89 4.40
CA ARG A 27 -5.12 5.46 4.19
C ARG A 27 -5.04 6.73 3.35
N LYS A 28 -4.07 7.60 3.60
CA LYS A 28 -3.83 8.78 2.78
C LYS A 28 -3.38 8.40 1.37
N ILE A 29 -2.53 7.37 1.24
CA ILE A 29 -2.13 6.83 -0.07
C ILE A 29 -3.36 6.31 -0.83
N GLN A 30 -4.23 5.53 -0.18
CA GLN A 30 -5.49 5.06 -0.77
C GLN A 30 -6.33 6.24 -1.30
N SER A 31 -6.60 7.25 -0.46
CA SER A 31 -7.42 8.39 -0.86
C SER A 31 -6.83 9.14 -2.06
N GLU A 32 -5.50 9.32 -2.09
CA GLU A 32 -4.80 9.94 -3.23
C GLU A 32 -4.93 9.10 -4.51
N LEU A 33 -4.74 7.78 -4.44
CA LEU A 33 -4.89 6.89 -5.58
C LEU A 33 -6.32 6.92 -6.12
N LYS A 34 -7.33 6.84 -5.24
CA LYS A 34 -8.75 6.95 -5.61
C LYS A 34 -9.07 8.29 -6.28
N SER A 35 -8.51 9.39 -5.78
CA SER A 35 -8.70 10.72 -6.38
C SER A 35 -8.15 10.82 -7.81
N LYS A 36 -7.17 9.98 -8.15
CA LYS A 36 -6.56 9.87 -9.48
C LYS A 36 -7.26 8.84 -10.38
N GLY A 37 -8.36 8.23 -9.91
CA GLY A 37 -9.11 7.22 -10.66
C GLY A 37 -8.43 5.84 -10.70
N ILE A 38 -7.46 5.58 -9.83
CA ILE A 38 -6.81 4.28 -9.72
C ILE A 38 -7.69 3.35 -8.88
N ALA A 39 -8.03 2.19 -9.43
CA ALA A 39 -8.85 1.20 -8.75
C ALA A 39 -8.05 0.47 -7.66
N ILE A 40 -8.63 0.38 -6.47
CA ILE A 40 -8.09 -0.37 -5.34
C ILE A 40 -8.89 -1.68 -5.21
N GLN A 41 -8.20 -2.82 -5.10
CA GLN A 41 -8.89 -4.12 -5.07
C GLN A 41 -9.43 -4.47 -3.68
N ASN A 42 -8.73 -4.07 -2.61
CA ASN A 42 -9.11 -4.29 -1.22
C ASN A 42 -9.06 -2.97 -0.46
N GLU A 43 -10.12 -2.18 -0.57
CA GLU A 43 -10.20 -0.91 0.16
C GLU A 43 -10.15 -1.12 1.67
N ILE A 44 -9.47 -0.21 2.36
CA ILE A 44 -9.35 -0.17 3.81
C ILE A 44 -10.24 0.94 4.38
N ASP A 45 -10.73 0.73 5.60
CA ASP A 45 -11.51 1.73 6.33
C ASP A 45 -10.60 2.89 6.77
N GLU A 46 -10.86 4.08 6.24
CA GLU A 46 -10.09 5.30 6.50
C GLU A 46 -10.22 5.81 7.95
N THR A 47 -11.18 5.28 8.73
CA THR A 47 -11.37 5.64 10.15
C THR A 47 -10.53 4.79 11.11
N THR A 48 -9.93 3.71 10.61
CA THR A 48 -9.08 2.82 11.43
C THR A 48 -7.66 3.36 11.55
N SER A 49 -6.84 2.72 12.38
CA SER A 49 -5.41 3.01 12.51
C SER A 49 -4.63 1.71 12.66
N GLY A 50 -3.31 1.78 12.48
CA GLY A 50 -2.43 0.63 12.57
C GLY A 50 -2.31 -0.15 11.26
N PRO A 51 -1.85 -1.41 11.34
CA PRO A 51 -1.49 -2.22 10.18
C PRO A 51 -2.64 -2.36 9.17
N ALA A 52 -2.31 -2.21 7.90
CA ALA A 52 -3.26 -2.32 6.81
C ALA A 52 -2.52 -2.54 5.48
N SER A 53 -3.19 -3.13 4.51
CA SER A 53 -2.65 -3.31 3.17
C SER A 53 -3.68 -3.06 2.09
N ILE A 54 -3.23 -2.55 0.95
CA ILE A 54 -4.02 -2.38 -0.27
C ILE A 54 -3.23 -2.93 -1.46
N THR A 55 -3.96 -3.31 -2.50
CA THR A 55 -3.40 -3.80 -3.75
C THR A 55 -3.93 -2.96 -4.90
N VAL A 56 -3.05 -2.68 -5.84
CA VAL A 56 -3.38 -2.05 -7.13
C VAL A 56 -2.73 -2.82 -8.27
N THR A 57 -3.26 -2.62 -9.48
CA THR A 57 -2.67 -3.12 -10.71
C THR A 57 -2.26 -1.96 -11.59
N ASP A 58 -1.01 -1.96 -12.05
CA ASP A 58 -0.52 -0.95 -12.99
C ASP A 58 -1.05 -1.21 -14.41
N PRO A 59 -0.86 -0.27 -15.36
CA PRO A 59 -1.33 -0.44 -16.74
C PRO A 59 -0.72 -1.64 -17.49
N ASP A 60 0.43 -2.13 -17.05
CA ASP A 60 1.13 -3.29 -17.65
C ASP A 60 0.65 -4.62 -17.05
N GLY A 61 -0.20 -4.58 -16.02
CA GLY A 61 -0.78 -5.74 -15.35
C GLY A 61 0.02 -6.23 -14.14
N ASN A 62 1.05 -5.50 -13.70
CA ASN A 62 1.80 -5.85 -12.50
C ASN A 62 0.98 -5.54 -11.25
N VAL A 63 1.01 -6.49 -10.30
CA VAL A 63 0.38 -6.31 -9.00
C VAL A 63 1.36 -5.62 -8.06
N ILE A 64 0.88 -4.53 -7.46
CA ILE A 64 1.62 -3.75 -6.46
C ILE A 64 0.88 -3.87 -5.13
N LEU A 65 1.57 -4.42 -4.13
CA LEU A 65 1.12 -4.46 -2.75
C LEU A 65 1.69 -3.26 -2.00
N LEU A 66 0.83 -2.51 -1.32
CA LEU A 66 1.25 -1.56 -0.29
C LEU A 66 0.88 -2.17 1.06
N ASP A 67 1.88 -2.38 1.92
CA ASP A 67 1.73 -3.11 3.19
C ASP A 67 2.32 -2.31 4.35
N GLN A 68 1.45 -1.68 5.13
CA GLN A 68 1.84 -0.92 6.32
C GLN A 68 1.78 -1.85 7.54
N HIS A 69 2.89 -1.97 8.25
CA HIS A 69 3.05 -2.89 9.37
C HIS A 69 2.80 -2.27 10.77
N ARG A 70 2.50 -0.96 10.85
CA ARG A 70 2.31 -0.24 12.11
C ARG A 70 1.27 0.88 12.04
#